data_AF-D3Z099-F1
#
_entry.id   AF-D3Z099-F1
#
_cell.length_a   1.000
_cell.length_b   1.000
_cell.length_c   1.000
_cell.angle_alpha   90.00
_cell.angle_beta   90.00
_cell.angle_gamma   90.00
#
_symmetry.space_group_name_H-M   'P 1'
#
loop_
_entity.id
_entity.type
_entity.pdbx_description
1 polymer ?
#
loop_
_entity_poly.entity_id
_entity_poly.type
_entity_poly.pdbx_seq_one_letter_code
_entity_poly.pdbx_strand_id
1 'polypeptide(L)'
;MAASGEARRVLVYGGRGALGSRCVQAFRARNWVDTDIWVFSLKDLEVSEWVASIDVVENEEASASVVVKMTDSFTEQADQVTADVGKLLGDQKVDAILCVAGGWAGGNAKSKSLFKNCDMMWKQSMWTSTISSHLA
;
A
#
# COMPACT_ATOMS: atom_id res chain seq x y z
N MET A 1 27.49 -18.84 9.57
CA MET A 1 26.32 -18.07 10.02
C MET A 1 25.76 -17.38 8.80
N ALA A 2 24.61 -17.82 8.29
CA ALA A 2 23.93 -17.10 7.22
C ALA A 2 23.50 -15.75 7.79
N ALA A 3 23.88 -14.65 7.14
CA ALA A 3 23.34 -13.34 7.48
C ALA A 3 21.83 -13.40 7.22
N SER A 4 21.01 -13.35 8.28
CA SER A 4 19.56 -13.23 8.14
C SER A 4 19.28 -11.82 7.64
N GLY A 5 19.20 -11.64 6.32
CA GLY A 5 18.65 -10.41 5.75
C GLY A 5 17.23 -10.23 6.28
N GLU A 6 16.92 -9.08 6.86
CA GLU A 6 15.57 -8.75 7.31
C GLU A 6 14.62 -8.84 6.09
N ALA A 7 13.48 -9.52 6.27
CA ALA A 7 12.50 -9.66 5.19
C ALA A 7 11.98 -8.28 4.79
N ARG A 8 12.21 -7.87 3.53
CA ARG A 8 11.81 -6.55 3.06
C ARG A 8 10.31 -6.50 2.82
N ARG A 9 9.66 -5.47 3.36
CA ARG A 9 8.20 -5.33 3.45
C ARG A 9 7.74 -3.97 2.97
N VAL A 10 6.79 -3.97 2.05
CA VAL A 10 6.20 -2.74 1.50
C VAL A 10 4.68 -2.78 1.59
N LEU A 11 4.08 -1.66 2.00
CA LEU A 11 2.65 -1.42 1.82
C LEU A 11 2.42 -0.52 0.61
N VAL A 12 1.47 -0.89 -0.24
CA VAL A 12 1.03 -0.06 -1.37
C VAL A 12 -0.44 0.30 -1.15
N TYR A 13 -0.71 1.54 -0.75
CA TYR A 13 -2.08 2.05 -0.62
C TYR A 13 -2.53 2.60 -1.98
N GLY A 14 -3.61 2.07 -2.53
CA GLY A 14 -4.00 2.20 -3.93
C GLY A 14 -3.41 1.10 -4.81
N GLY A 15 -3.13 -0.08 -4.22
CA GLY A 15 -2.39 -1.18 -4.86
C GLY A 15 -3.10 -1.83 -6.05
N ARG A 16 -4.39 -1.56 -6.29
CA ARG A 16 -5.12 -1.99 -7.49
C ARG A 16 -5.31 -0.86 -8.51
N GLY A 17 -4.86 0.35 -8.20
CA GLY A 17 -4.79 1.47 -9.13
C GLY A 17 -3.69 1.29 -10.19
N ALA A 18 -3.70 2.12 -11.24
CA ALA A 18 -2.79 1.97 -12.38
C ALA A 18 -1.30 1.94 -12.00
N LEU A 19 -0.87 2.86 -11.12
CA LEU A 19 0.50 2.86 -10.59
C LEU A 19 0.70 1.78 -9.53
N GLY A 20 -0.26 1.63 -8.60
CA GLY A 20 -0.14 0.69 -7.48
C GLY A 20 0.03 -0.76 -7.94
N SER A 21 -0.71 -1.21 -8.96
CA SER A 21 -0.55 -2.56 -9.49
C SER A 21 0.84 -2.78 -10.09
N ARG A 22 1.42 -1.75 -10.73
CA ARG A 22 2.81 -1.83 -11.22
C ARG A 22 3.82 -1.86 -10.07
N CYS A 23 3.59 -1.12 -8.99
CA CYS A 23 4.42 -1.21 -7.78
C CYS A 23 4.38 -2.62 -7.18
N VAL A 24 3.17 -3.19 -7.01
CA VAL A 24 2.99 -4.55 -6.50
C VAL A 24 3.73 -5.55 -7.39
N GLN A 25 3.50 -5.53 -8.70
CA GLN A 25 4.21 -6.42 -9.63
C GLN A 25 5.73 -6.25 -9.57
N ALA A 26 6.22 -5.00 -9.54
CA ALA A 26 7.65 -4.72 -9.53
C ALA A 26 8.33 -5.21 -8.24
N PHE A 27 7.69 -5.07 -7.09
CA PHE A 27 8.24 -5.55 -5.81
C PHE A 27 8.05 -7.04 -5.59
N ARG A 28 7.05 -7.67 -6.23
CA ARG A 28 6.89 -9.12 -6.24
C ARG A 28 7.84 -9.83 -7.21
N ALA A 29 8.26 -9.15 -8.29
CA ALA A 29 9.10 -9.72 -9.33
C ALA A 29 10.60 -9.48 -9.12
N ARG A 30 10.99 -8.52 -8.27
CA ARG A 30 12.39 -8.15 -8.07
C ARG A 30 12.90 -8.77 -6.79
N ASN A 31 13.80 -9.75 -6.90
CA ASN A 31 14.76 -10.12 -5.84
C ASN A 31 15.55 -8.88 -5.37
N TRP A 32 15.01 -8.15 -4.41
CA TRP A 32 15.56 -7.03 -3.67
C TRP A 32 16.79 -7.49 -2.90
N VAL A 33 17.85 -7.77 -3.63
CA VAL A 33 19.17 -8.05 -3.05
C VAL A 33 19.70 -6.78 -2.41
N ASP A 34 20.15 -6.91 -1.16
CA ASP A 34 21.03 -5.93 -0.55
C ASP A 34 22.38 -5.98 -1.27
N THR A 35 22.73 -4.93 -2.00
CA THR A 35 23.97 -4.87 -2.78
C THR A 35 25.22 -4.77 -1.91
N ASP A 36 25.06 -4.52 -0.60
CA ASP A 36 26.16 -4.36 0.35
C ASP A 36 26.58 -5.65 1.05
N ILE A 37 25.95 -6.79 0.73
CA ILE A 37 26.43 -8.10 1.17
C ILE A 37 27.31 -8.69 0.05
N TRP A 38 28.58 -8.96 0.37
CA TRP A 38 29.44 -9.82 -0.43
C TRP A 38 28.92 -11.27 -0.36
N VAL A 39 27.88 -11.58 -1.13
CA VAL A 39 27.32 -12.93 -1.24
C VAL A 39 28.20 -13.73 -2.19
N PHE A 40 29.01 -14.64 -1.65
CA PHE A 40 29.89 -15.53 -2.41
C PHE A 40 29.15 -16.56 -3.29
N SER A 41 27.83 -16.71 -3.13
CA SER A 41 27.00 -17.69 -3.83
C SER A 41 25.53 -17.25 -3.90
N LEU A 42 25.02 -17.00 -5.11
CA LEU A 42 23.61 -16.64 -5.36
C LEU A 42 22.61 -17.75 -5.00
N LYS A 43 23.07 -18.99 -4.76
CA LYS A 43 22.19 -20.16 -4.56
C LYS A 43 21.62 -20.28 -3.15
N ASP A 44 22.18 -19.55 -2.18
CA ASP A 44 21.79 -19.64 -0.77
C ASP A 44 20.96 -18.44 -0.29
N LEU A 45 20.54 -17.56 -1.22
CA LEU A 45 19.80 -16.34 -0.91
C LEU A 45 18.29 -16.59 -0.95
N GLU A 46 17.71 -16.93 0.20
CA GLU A 46 16.26 -16.96 0.37
C GLU A 46 15.75 -15.51 0.52
N VAL A 47 15.39 -14.90 -0.61
CA VAL A 47 14.87 -13.52 -0.63
C VAL A 47 13.41 -13.53 -0.22
N SER A 48 13.14 -13.06 0.99
CA SER A 48 11.79 -12.98 1.57
C SER A 48 11.17 -11.61 1.31
N GLU A 49 10.69 -11.42 0.08
CA GLU A 49 9.91 -10.22 -0.29
C GLU A 49 8.44 -10.37 0.03
N TRP A 50 7.90 -9.34 0.68
CA TRP A 50 6.50 -9.28 1.01
C TRP A 50 5.91 -7.91 0.69
N VAL A 51 4.79 -7.92 -0.04
CA VAL A 51 4.10 -6.70 -0.45
C VAL A 51 2.63 -6.84 -0.12
N ALA A 52 2.07 -5.90 0.64
CA ALA A 52 0.63 -5.84 0.83
C ALA A 52 0.00 -4.69 0.04
N SER A 53 -1.15 -5.00 -0.56
CA SER A 53 -2.01 -4.03 -1.23
C SER A 53 -3.10 -3.56 -0.26
N ILE A 54 -3.29 -2.26 -0.13
CA ILE A 54 -4.45 -1.67 0.55
C ILE A 54 -5.29 -0.99 -0.54
N ASP A 55 -6.51 -1.43 -0.77
CA ASP A 55 -7.40 -0.86 -1.79
C ASP A 55 -8.85 -1.25 -1.52
N VAL A 56 -9.80 -0.67 -2.23
CA VAL A 56 -11.24 -1.02 -2.10
C VAL A 56 -11.57 -2.38 -2.73
N VAL A 57 -10.64 -2.97 -3.47
CA VAL A 57 -10.74 -4.32 -4.02
C VAL A 57 -9.40 -5.04 -3.82
N GLU A 58 -9.44 -6.33 -3.49
CA GLU A 58 -8.27 -7.20 -3.30
C GLU A 58 -7.30 -7.16 -4.50
N ASN A 59 -5.99 -7.36 -4.30
CA ASN A 59 -5.05 -7.58 -5.39
C ASN A 59 -4.40 -8.97 -5.22
N GLU A 60 -4.77 -9.92 -6.09
CA GLU A 60 -4.32 -11.31 -6.05
C GLU A 60 -2.81 -11.48 -6.34
N GLU A 61 -2.17 -10.47 -6.94
CA GLU A 61 -0.72 -10.50 -7.19
C GLU A 61 0.10 -10.11 -5.96
N ALA A 62 -0.53 -9.45 -4.97
CA ALA A 62 0.12 -9.06 -3.72
C ALA A 62 0.28 -10.28 -2.78
N SER A 63 1.24 -10.19 -1.86
CA SER A 63 1.43 -11.22 -0.82
C SER A 63 0.26 -11.25 0.17
N ALA A 64 -0.40 -10.10 0.37
CA ALA A 64 -1.62 -9.95 1.15
C ALA A 64 -2.41 -8.73 0.66
N SER A 65 -3.70 -8.69 1.00
CA SER A 65 -4.56 -7.53 0.71
C SER A 65 -5.37 -7.12 1.93
N VAL A 66 -5.44 -5.81 2.17
CA VAL A 66 -6.41 -5.19 3.09
C VAL A 66 -7.47 -4.51 2.23
N VAL A 67 -8.71 -4.99 2.34
CA VAL A 67 -9.83 -4.44 1.57
C VAL A 67 -10.48 -3.33 2.38
N VAL A 68 -10.41 -2.10 1.87
CA VAL A 68 -10.99 -0.91 2.47
C VAL A 68 -12.51 -0.96 2.37
N LYS A 69 -13.20 -0.82 3.50
CA LYS A 69 -14.67 -0.76 3.51
C LYS A 69 -15.14 0.60 2.99
N MET A 70 -16.06 0.57 2.03
CA MET A 70 -16.72 1.78 1.55
C MET A 70 -17.65 2.33 2.64
N THR A 71 -17.36 3.55 3.10
CA THR A 71 -18.15 4.28 4.11
C THR A 71 -18.07 5.78 3.84
N ASP A 72 -19.03 6.52 4.40
CA ASP A 72 -19.01 7.99 4.43
C ASP A 72 -18.34 8.54 5.70
N SER A 73 -17.94 7.66 6.63
CA SER A 73 -17.25 8.03 7.86
C SER A 73 -15.73 7.84 7.73
N PHE A 74 -15.00 8.96 7.69
CA PHE A 74 -13.53 8.92 7.63
C PHE A 74 -12.92 8.13 8.79
N THR A 75 -13.41 8.35 10.02
CA THR A 75 -12.85 7.70 11.21
C THR A 75 -13.11 6.20 11.20
N GLU A 76 -14.28 5.77 10.75
CA GLU A 76 -14.59 4.33 10.63
C GLU A 76 -13.65 3.65 9.62
N GLN A 77 -13.40 4.28 8.48
CA GLN A 77 -12.46 3.76 7.49
C GLN A 77 -11.02 3.74 8.05
N ALA A 78 -10.60 4.80 8.74
CA ALA A 78 -9.28 4.90 9.32
C ALA A 78 -9.05 3.84 10.42
N ASP A 79 -10.00 3.68 11.33
CA ASP A 79 -9.95 2.68 12.40
C ASP A 79 -9.89 1.26 11.82
N GLN A 80 -10.71 0.97 10.79
CA GLN A 80 -10.71 -0.33 10.13
C GLN A 80 -9.38 -0.64 9.46
N VAL A 81 -8.86 0.27 8.63
CA VAL A 81 -7.60 0.05 7.91
C VAL A 81 -6.45 -0.08 8.89
N THR A 82 -6.39 0.75 9.93
CA THR A 82 -5.35 0.69 10.95
C THR A 82 -5.38 -0.62 11.72
N ALA A 83 -6.57 -1.07 12.14
CA ALA A 83 -6.73 -2.33 12.84
C ALA A 83 -6.34 -3.53 11.98
N ASP A 84 -6.74 -3.55 10.70
CA ASP A 84 -6.49 -4.68 9.82
C ASP A 84 -5.03 -4.74 9.34
N VAL A 85 -4.40 -3.59 9.09
CA VAL A 85 -2.94 -3.51 8.85
C VAL A 85 -2.17 -3.93 10.11
N GLY A 86 -2.59 -3.49 11.29
CA GLY A 86 -1.96 -3.89 12.56
C GLY A 86 -2.03 -5.40 12.81
N LYS A 87 -3.18 -6.04 12.53
CA LYS A 87 -3.30 -7.51 12.58
C LYS A 87 -2.41 -8.20 11.54
N LEU A 88 -2.31 -7.63 10.34
CA LEU A 88 -1.56 -8.21 9.24
C LEU A 88 -0.05 -8.19 9.51
N LEU A 89 0.46 -7.09 10.08
CA LEU A 89 1.89 -6.90 10.36
C LEU A 89 2.32 -7.46 11.72
N GLY A 90 1.43 -7.46 12.72
CA GLY A 90 1.82 -7.72 14.11
C GLY A 90 2.89 -6.73 14.55
N ASP A 91 4.02 -7.24 15.07
CA ASP A 91 5.16 -6.41 15.50
C ASP A 91 6.15 -6.08 14.36
N GLN A 92 5.88 -6.53 13.14
CA GLN A 92 6.79 -6.36 12.01
C GLN A 92 6.68 -4.96 11.41
N LYS A 93 7.83 -4.35 11.13
CA LYS A 93 7.90 -3.05 10.45
C LYS A 93 7.91 -3.22 8.93
N VAL A 94 7.66 -2.12 8.24
CA VAL A 94 7.72 -2.01 6.79
C VAL A 94 8.82 -1.03 6.41
N ASP A 95 9.52 -1.30 5.32
CA ASP A 95 10.57 -0.42 4.78
C ASP A 95 9.96 0.81 4.10
N ALA A 96 8.76 0.66 3.55
CA ALA A 96 8.07 1.72 2.83
C ALA A 96 6.54 1.58 2.88
N ILE A 97 5.88 2.73 2.94
CA ILE A 97 4.45 2.90 2.66
C ILE A 97 4.32 3.79 1.42
N LEU A 98 3.88 3.21 0.31
CA LEU A 98 3.65 3.94 -0.93
C LEU A 98 2.16 4.29 -1.04
N CYS A 99 1.81 5.53 -0.66
CA CYS A 99 0.48 6.07 -0.88
C CYS A 99 0.34 6.55 -2.33
N VAL A 100 -0.18 5.68 -3.19
CA VAL A 100 -0.42 5.94 -4.62
C VAL A 100 -1.91 5.91 -4.97
N ALA A 101 -2.78 5.82 -3.96
CA ALA A 101 -4.21 5.98 -4.10
C ALA A 101 -4.57 7.39 -4.56
N GLY A 102 -5.58 7.48 -5.41
CA GLY A 102 -6.01 8.74 -5.97
C GLY A 102 -6.85 8.56 -7.22
N GLY A 103 -6.89 9.61 -8.01
CA GLY A 103 -7.71 9.70 -9.21
C GLY A 103 -8.02 11.16 -9.48
N TRP A 104 -8.80 11.41 -10.52
CA TRP A 104 -9.14 12.78 -10.90
C TRP A 104 -10.59 12.90 -11.34
N ALA A 105 -11.27 13.92 -10.84
CA ALA A 105 -12.55 14.39 -11.35
C ALA A 105 -12.57 15.93 -11.34
N GLY A 106 -12.75 16.53 -12.51
CA GLY A 106 -12.77 17.99 -12.68
C GLY A 106 -14.14 18.63 -12.49
N GLY A 107 -14.17 19.97 -12.57
CA GLY A 107 -15.39 20.76 -12.51
C GLY A 107 -15.10 22.14 -11.92
N ASN A 108 -15.68 23.20 -12.49
CA ASN A 108 -15.58 24.53 -11.89
C ASN A 108 -16.58 24.70 -10.73
N ALA A 109 -16.47 25.80 -9.99
CA ALA A 109 -17.32 26.09 -8.82
C ALA A 109 -18.83 26.19 -9.13
N LYS A 110 -19.21 26.39 -10.40
CA LYS A 110 -20.62 26.43 -10.84
C LYS A 110 -21.13 25.05 -11.26
N SER A 111 -20.27 24.05 -11.36
CA SER A 111 -20.65 22.71 -11.79
C SER A 111 -21.67 22.11 -10.82
N LYS A 112 -22.75 21.52 -11.37
CA LYS A 112 -23.72 20.74 -10.58
C LYS A 112 -23.07 19.52 -9.92
N SER A 113 -21.93 19.05 -10.43
CA SER A 113 -21.19 17.92 -9.89
C SER A 113 -20.14 18.32 -8.84
N LEU A 114 -20.01 19.61 -8.47
CA LEU A 114 -18.94 20.11 -7.61
C LEU A 114 -18.84 19.28 -6.32
N PHE A 115 -19.93 19.18 -5.56
CA PHE A 115 -19.91 18.48 -4.26
C PHE A 115 -19.58 16.99 -4.40
N LYS A 116 -20.13 16.32 -5.42
CA LYS A 116 -19.85 14.91 -5.70
C LYS A 116 -18.37 14.69 -6.04
N ASN A 117 -17.81 15.55 -6.89
CA ASN A 117 -16.43 15.42 -7.33
C ASN A 117 -15.47 15.75 -6.17
N CYS A 118 -15.77 16.76 -5.37
CA CYS A 118 -15.01 17.10 -4.16
C CYS A 118 -15.03 15.95 -3.15
N ASP A 119 -16.19 15.39 -2.80
CA ASP A 119 -16.30 14.24 -1.88
C ASP A 119 -15.42 13.07 -2.33
N MET A 120 -15.52 12.71 -3.62
CA MET A 120 -14.69 11.67 -4.21
C MET A 120 -13.18 12.00 -4.13
N MET A 121 -12.77 13.24 -4.48
CA MET A 121 -11.36 13.63 -4.45
C MET A 121 -10.80 13.62 -3.02
N TRP A 122 -11.59 14.08 -2.04
CA TRP A 122 -11.19 14.05 -0.64
C TRP A 122 -11.02 12.61 -0.14
N LYS A 123 -11.96 11.72 -0.44
CA LYS A 123 -11.88 10.31 -0.05
C LYS A 123 -10.68 9.60 -0.68
N GLN A 124 -10.43 9.77 -1.97
CA GLN A 124 -9.36 9.02 -2.65
C GLN A 124 -7.95 9.63 -2.46
N SER A 125 -7.82 10.88 -2.01
CA SER A 125 -6.52 11.54 -1.83
C SER A 125 -6.25 12.02 -0.40
N MET A 126 -7.19 12.69 0.26
CA MET A 126 -6.97 13.20 1.61
C MET A 126 -7.04 12.08 2.64
N TRP A 127 -8.05 11.21 2.56
CA TRP A 127 -8.23 10.15 3.55
C TRP A 127 -7.10 9.12 3.47
N THR A 128 -6.78 8.68 2.25
CA THR A 128 -5.70 7.72 1.99
C THR A 128 -4.35 8.25 2.47
N SER A 129 -4.01 9.52 2.16
CA SER A 129 -2.76 10.14 2.62
C SER A 129 -2.69 10.27 4.14
N THR A 130 -3.81 10.64 4.79
CA THR A 130 -3.85 10.80 6.25
C THR A 130 -3.68 9.46 6.95
N ILE A 131 -4.39 8.43 6.49
CA ILE A 131 -4.27 7.07 7.03
C ILE A 131 -2.85 6.53 6.79
N SER A 132 -2.29 6.68 5.58
CA SER A 132 -0.91 6.29 5.29
C SER A 132 0.10 6.95 6.21
N SER A 133 -0.09 8.22 6.53
CA SER A 133 0.80 8.96 7.44
C SER A 133 0.67 8.48 8.88
N HIS A 134 -0.52 8.05 9.30
CA HIS A 134 -0.74 7.46 10.62
C HIS A 134 -0.12 6.06 10.77
N LEU A 135 -0.06 5.29 9.68
CA LEU A 135 0.55 3.96 9.64
C LEU A 135 2.10 3.99 9.69
N ALA A 136 2.72 5.16 9.42
CA ALA A 136 4.16 5.33 9.29
C ALA A 136 4.88 5.53 10.64
#